data_AF-A0A7V5SRN3-F1
#
_entry.id   AF-A0A7V5SRN3-F1
#
_cell.length_a   1.000
_cell.length_b   1.000
_cell.length_c   1.000
_cell.angle_alpha   90.00
_cell.angle_beta   90.00
_cell.angle_gamma   90.00
#
_symmetry.space_group_name_H-M   'P 1'
#
loop_
_entity.id
_entity.type
_entity.pdbx_description
1 polymer ?
#
loop_
_entity_poly.entity_id
_entity_poly.type
_entity_poly.pdbx_seq_one_letter_code
_entity_poly.pdbx_strand_id
1 'polypeptide(L)'
;MAKIEFLLILILIITTGCKLNSQSKFPTAKNGEINIENFDFNKYGPIRLNGEWEFYWNQLLNLEEISKFKDSKYYIKVPSVWNGFKYNNKKLPGFGFATYRLIIKGCSNLNYGLKFYEIDCAYKLFINRTFVIENGKVGTNEKTTIKTWIRREVY
;
A
#
# COMPACT_ATOMS: atom_id res chain seq x y z
N MET A 1 -29.00 -44.65 23.08
CA MET A 1 -29.20 -43.26 22.57
C MET A 1 -28.26 -42.26 23.25
N ALA A 2 -28.23 -42.17 24.59
CA ALA A 2 -27.38 -41.20 25.32
C ALA A 2 -25.87 -41.19 24.98
N LYS A 3 -25.27 -42.34 24.62
CA LYS A 3 -23.84 -42.41 24.20
C LYS A 3 -23.54 -41.71 22.87
N ILE A 4 -24.50 -41.69 21.94
CA ILE A 4 -24.34 -41.05 20.63
C ILE A 4 -24.49 -39.53 20.75
N GLU A 5 -25.43 -39.08 21.60
CA GLU A 5 -25.61 -37.66 21.91
C GLU A 5 -24.38 -37.07 22.62
N PHE A 6 -23.79 -37.82 23.56
CA PHE A 6 -22.56 -37.40 24.23
C PHE A 6 -21.36 -37.29 23.27
N LEU A 7 -21.27 -38.21 22.29
CA LEU A 7 -20.23 -38.18 21.26
C LEU A 7 -20.38 -36.99 20.31
N LEU A 8 -21.63 -36.64 19.94
CA LEU A 8 -21.93 -35.49 19.08
C LEU A 8 -21.66 -34.15 19.77
N ILE A 9 -21.93 -34.04 21.08
CA ILE A 9 -21.62 -32.86 21.89
C ILE A 9 -20.10 -32.66 22.00
N LEU A 10 -19.33 -33.75 22.17
CA LEU A 10 -17.87 -33.70 22.24
C LEU A 10 -17.23 -33.24 20.92
N ILE A 11 -17.78 -33.66 19.78
CA ILE A 11 -17.31 -33.24 18.44
C ILE A 11 -17.60 -31.75 18.18
N LEU A 12 -18.74 -31.23 18.64
CA LEU A 12 -19.10 -29.82 18.48
C LEU A 12 -18.13 -28.88 19.24
N ILE A 13 -17.68 -29.30 20.44
CA ILE A 13 -16.75 -28.54 21.28
C ILE A 13 -15.33 -28.49 20.68
N ILE A 14 -14.92 -29.52 19.93
CA ILE A 14 -13.60 -29.57 19.30
C ILE A 14 -13.51 -28.62 18.09
N THR A 15 -14.63 -28.32 17.41
CA THR A 15 -14.64 -27.43 16.24
C THR A 15 -14.62 -25.93 16.56
N THR A 16 -14.86 -25.53 17.81
CA THR A 16 -14.81 -24.12 18.24
C THR A 16 -13.45 -23.70 18.78
N GLY A 17 -12.51 -24.63 18.92
CA GLY A 17 -11.15 -24.38 19.41
C GLY A 17 -10.17 -24.01 18.29
N CYS A 18 -9.59 -22.82 18.40
CA CYS A 18 -8.48 -22.29 17.60
C CYS A 18 -8.81 -21.71 16.21
N LYS A 19 -9.48 -20.54 16.20
CA LYS A 19 -9.03 -19.47 15.29
C LYS A 19 -7.73 -18.91 15.87
N LEU A 20 -6.60 -19.58 15.57
CA LEU A 20 -5.28 -18.97 15.70
C LEU A 20 -5.25 -17.80 14.72
N ASN A 21 -5.60 -16.61 15.22
CA ASN A 21 -5.43 -15.38 14.49
C ASN A 21 -3.91 -15.16 14.42
N SER A 22 -3.25 -15.76 13.43
CA SER A 22 -1.85 -15.52 13.13
C SER A 22 -1.75 -14.11 12.55
N GLN A 23 -1.99 -13.09 13.37
CA GLN A 23 -1.73 -11.73 13.01
C GLN A 23 -0.22 -11.66 12.79
N SER A 24 0.18 -11.53 11.53
CA SER A 24 1.57 -11.23 11.19
C SER A 24 2.03 -10.10 12.10
N LYS A 25 3.16 -10.29 12.79
CA LYS A 25 3.74 -9.27 13.69
C LYS A 25 3.99 -7.95 12.98
N PHE A 26 4.16 -7.98 11.65
CA PHE A 26 4.32 -6.81 10.81
C PHE A 26 3.02 -6.51 10.05
N PRO A 27 2.53 -5.27 10.10
CA PRO A 27 1.39 -4.87 9.31
C PRO A 27 1.73 -4.91 7.81
N THR A 28 0.72 -5.14 6.98
CA THR A 28 0.85 -5.19 5.52
C THR A 28 -0.30 -4.39 4.94
N ALA A 29 0.00 -3.58 3.92
CA ALA A 29 -1.01 -2.79 3.24
C ALA A 29 -2.02 -3.70 2.52
N LYS A 30 -3.31 -3.43 2.72
CA LYS A 30 -4.43 -4.10 2.07
C LYS A 30 -5.44 -3.07 1.62
N ASN A 31 -5.93 -3.18 0.39
CA ASN A 31 -6.90 -2.23 -0.16
C ASN A 31 -6.49 -0.74 0.03
N GLY A 32 -5.19 -0.42 -0.09
CA GLY A 32 -4.69 0.95 0.03
C GLY A 32 -4.55 1.45 1.46
N GLU A 33 -4.67 0.59 2.47
CA GLU A 33 -4.55 0.97 3.88
C GLU A 33 -3.59 0.06 4.64
N ILE A 34 -2.85 0.62 5.59
CA ILE A 34 -2.06 -0.10 6.58
C ILE A 34 -2.36 0.46 7.97
N ASN A 35 -2.61 -0.42 8.96
CA ASN A 35 -2.84 -0.01 10.34
C ASN A 35 -1.60 -0.29 11.20
N ILE A 36 -1.10 0.74 11.88
CA ILE A 36 0.10 0.72 12.73
C ILE A 36 -0.19 1.12 14.20
N GLU A 37 -1.47 1.27 14.58
CA GLU A 37 -1.92 1.82 15.87
C GLU A 37 -1.30 1.16 17.12
N ASN A 38 -0.97 -0.13 17.03
CA ASN A 38 -0.37 -0.90 18.13
C ASN A 38 1.01 -1.46 17.78
N PHE A 39 1.68 -0.89 16.77
CA PHE A 39 3.00 -1.35 16.37
C PHE A 39 4.09 -0.74 17.25
N ASP A 40 4.86 -1.59 17.93
CA ASP A 40 5.96 -1.18 18.78
C ASP A 40 7.24 -0.97 17.96
N PHE A 41 7.45 0.26 17.50
CA PHE A 41 8.63 0.67 16.74
C PHE A 41 9.94 0.57 17.54
N ASN A 42 9.89 0.69 18.87
CA ASN A 42 11.08 0.59 19.72
C ASN A 42 11.57 -0.86 19.79
N LYS A 43 10.64 -1.82 19.83
CA LYS A 43 10.95 -3.25 19.88
C LYS A 43 11.28 -3.85 18.51
N TYR A 44 10.58 -3.44 17.46
CA TYR A 44 10.65 -4.11 16.16
C TYR A 44 11.27 -3.27 15.04
N GLY A 45 11.58 -2.00 15.29
CA GLY A 45 12.20 -1.10 14.31
C GLY A 45 11.22 -0.61 13.23
N PRO A 46 11.72 -0.18 12.06
CA PRO A 46 10.87 0.34 10.99
C PRO A 46 10.02 -0.75 10.33
N ILE A 47 8.80 -0.40 9.93
CA ILE A 47 7.94 -1.27 9.12
C ILE A 47 8.20 -1.08 7.64
N ARG A 48 7.91 -2.13 6.85
CA ARG A 48 7.79 -2.00 5.40
C ARG A 48 6.36 -1.61 5.05
N LEU A 49 6.19 -0.60 4.20
CA LEU A 49 4.89 -0.23 3.65
C LEU A 49 4.45 -1.14 2.49
N ASN A 50 4.81 -2.42 2.55
CA ASN A 50 4.55 -3.39 1.49
C ASN A 50 3.08 -3.82 1.48
N GLY A 51 2.59 -4.21 0.31
CA GLY A 51 1.23 -4.73 0.13
C GLY A 51 0.49 -3.99 -0.97
N GLU A 52 -0.83 -3.89 -0.86
CA GLU A 52 -1.69 -3.31 -1.87
C GLU A 52 -1.88 -1.81 -1.68
N TRP A 53 -1.44 -1.03 -2.67
CA TRP A 53 -1.62 0.41 -2.73
C TRP A 53 -2.71 0.75 -3.75
N GLU A 54 -3.45 1.84 -3.53
CA GLU A 54 -4.33 2.38 -4.56
C GLU A 54 -3.48 2.84 -5.75
N PHE A 55 -3.95 2.55 -6.96
CA PHE A 55 -3.23 2.77 -8.20
C PHE A 55 -4.13 3.42 -9.26
N TYR A 56 -3.69 4.58 -9.76
CA TYR A 56 -4.42 5.39 -10.73
C TYR A 56 -3.58 5.55 -12.00
N TRP A 57 -3.82 4.67 -12.97
CA TRP A 57 -3.08 4.64 -14.23
C TRP A 57 -3.39 5.83 -15.13
N ASN A 58 -2.37 6.45 -15.73
CA ASN A 58 -2.47 7.65 -16.57
C ASN A 58 -3.18 8.83 -15.91
N GLN A 59 -3.04 8.94 -14.58
CA GLN A 59 -3.59 10.05 -13.80
C GLN A 59 -2.52 10.60 -12.87
N LEU A 60 -2.33 11.93 -12.88
CA LEU A 60 -1.49 12.66 -11.91
C LEU A 60 -2.42 13.41 -10.96
N LEU A 61 -2.85 12.73 -9.91
CA LEU A 61 -3.89 13.22 -9.00
C LEU A 61 -3.29 13.66 -7.67
N ASN A 62 -3.78 14.78 -7.15
CA ASN A 62 -3.62 15.15 -5.74
C ASN A 62 -4.74 14.54 -4.88
N LEU A 63 -4.67 14.74 -3.55
CA LEU A 63 -5.63 14.10 -2.63
C LEU A 63 -7.08 14.55 -2.84
N GLU A 64 -7.33 15.79 -3.30
CA GLU A 64 -8.66 16.31 -3.58
C GLU A 64 -9.24 15.77 -4.89
N GLU A 65 -8.38 15.53 -5.87
CA GLU A 65 -8.78 14.90 -7.13
C GLU A 65 -9.07 13.42 -6.91
N ILE A 66 -8.28 12.74 -6.07
CA ILE A 66 -8.52 11.35 -5.67
C ILE A 66 -9.89 11.19 -5.01
N SER A 67 -10.30 12.10 -4.12
CA SER A 67 -11.60 11.99 -3.45
C SER A 67 -12.78 12.17 -4.40
N LYS A 68 -12.57 12.85 -5.54
CA LYS A 68 -13.55 13.07 -6.60
C LYS A 68 -13.45 12.05 -7.74
N PHE A 69 -12.46 11.17 -7.71
CA PHE A 69 -12.20 10.21 -8.77
C PHE A 69 -13.31 9.17 -8.84
N LYS A 70 -13.98 9.08 -9.99
CA LYS A 70 -15.20 8.27 -10.16
C LYS A 70 -14.96 6.88 -10.72
N ASP A 71 -13.80 6.62 -11.31
CA ASP A 71 -13.51 5.31 -11.91
C ASP A 71 -13.22 4.26 -10.83
N SER A 72 -13.27 2.99 -11.24
CA SER A 72 -12.95 1.86 -10.37
C SER A 72 -11.55 2.00 -9.76
N LYS A 73 -11.46 1.78 -8.44
CA LYS A 73 -10.18 1.72 -7.74
C LYS A 73 -9.43 0.45 -8.13
N TYR A 74 -8.20 0.60 -8.58
CA TYR A 74 -7.26 -0.50 -8.76
C TYR A 74 -6.30 -0.56 -7.60
N TYR A 75 -5.88 -1.78 -7.27
CA TYR A 75 -4.88 -2.03 -6.25
C TYR A 75 -3.70 -2.76 -6.86
N ILE A 76 -2.51 -2.22 -6.65
CA ILE A 76 -1.25 -2.82 -7.13
C ILE A 76 -0.37 -3.17 -5.95
N LYS A 77 0.37 -4.28 -6.06
CA LYS A 77 1.32 -4.69 -5.03
C LYS A 77 2.57 -3.80 -5.10
N VAL A 78 3.01 -3.31 -3.96
CA VAL A 78 4.27 -2.58 -3.80
C VAL A 78 5.15 -3.34 -2.80
N PRO A 79 6.44 -3.57 -3.09
CA PRO A 79 7.13 -3.25 -4.35
C PRO A 79 6.72 -4.21 -5.48
N SER A 80 6.53 -3.67 -6.68
CA SER A 80 6.50 -4.44 -7.93
C SER A 80 6.62 -3.50 -9.13
N VAL A 81 6.95 -4.05 -10.30
CA VAL A 81 6.84 -3.33 -11.58
C VAL A 81 5.39 -3.38 -12.07
N TRP A 82 4.88 -2.27 -12.63
CA TRP A 82 3.51 -2.25 -13.17
C TRP A 82 3.38 -2.91 -14.54
N ASN A 83 4.49 -3.20 -15.23
CA ASN A 83 4.49 -3.75 -16.58
C ASN A 83 3.70 -5.08 -16.59
N GLY A 84 2.67 -5.16 -17.43
CA GLY A 84 1.80 -6.33 -17.50
C GLY A 84 0.69 -6.40 -16.44
N PHE A 85 0.59 -5.44 -15.52
CA PHE A 85 -0.56 -5.29 -14.64
C PHE A 85 -1.85 -5.20 -15.45
N LYS A 86 -2.93 -5.85 -15.00
CA LYS A 86 -4.21 -5.84 -15.70
C LYS A 86 -5.05 -4.64 -15.26
N TYR A 87 -5.28 -3.71 -16.18
CA TYR A 87 -6.13 -2.54 -16.00
C TYR A 87 -7.21 -2.53 -17.09
N ASN A 88 -8.49 -2.46 -16.74
CA ASN A 88 -9.61 -2.55 -17.67
C ASN A 88 -9.48 -3.74 -18.67
N ASN A 89 -9.14 -4.93 -18.16
CA ASN A 89 -8.90 -6.15 -18.93
C ASN A 89 -7.74 -6.10 -19.95
N LYS A 90 -6.90 -5.06 -19.92
CA LYS A 90 -5.70 -4.92 -20.75
C LYS A 90 -4.44 -4.96 -19.91
N LYS A 91 -3.35 -5.50 -20.46
CA LYS A 91 -2.03 -5.46 -19.83
C LYS A 91 -1.40 -4.08 -20.03
N LEU A 92 -0.91 -3.48 -18.96
CA LEU A 92 -0.25 -2.18 -19.02
C LEU A 92 1.14 -2.28 -19.69
N PRO A 93 1.54 -1.26 -20.48
CA PRO A 93 2.89 -1.14 -21.03
C PRO A 93 3.90 -0.73 -19.94
N GLY A 94 5.18 -0.69 -20.30
CA GLY A 94 6.23 -0.18 -19.41
C GLY A 94 6.27 1.35 -19.30
N PHE A 95 5.98 2.05 -20.39
CA PHE A 95 5.95 3.51 -20.40
C PHE A 95 4.58 4.04 -19.98
N GLY A 96 4.59 5.03 -19.11
CA GLY A 96 3.39 5.74 -18.67
C GLY A 96 3.65 6.52 -17.39
N PHE A 97 2.58 6.94 -16.76
CA PHE A 97 2.61 7.65 -15.49
C PHE A 97 1.41 7.23 -14.65
N ALA A 98 1.54 7.34 -13.33
CA ALA A 98 0.48 6.93 -12.43
C ALA A 98 0.57 7.67 -11.10
N THR A 99 -0.55 7.70 -10.38
CA THR A 99 -0.60 8.09 -8.97
C THR A 99 -0.73 6.84 -8.12
N TYR A 100 0.05 6.79 -7.05
CA TYR A 100 -0.01 5.76 -6.01
C TYR A 100 -0.48 6.39 -4.70
N ARG A 101 -1.33 5.69 -3.95
CA ARG A 101 -1.79 6.17 -2.64
C ARG A 101 -1.83 5.03 -1.61
N LEU A 102 -1.37 5.37 -0.41
CA LEU A 102 -1.48 4.55 0.78
C LEU A 102 -1.98 5.40 1.94
N ILE A 103 -2.92 4.88 2.71
CA ILE A 103 -3.36 5.45 3.98
C ILE A 103 -2.67 4.70 5.11
N ILE A 104 -1.95 5.41 5.97
CA ILE A 104 -1.34 4.87 7.18
C ILE A 104 -2.22 5.29 8.36
N LYS A 105 -2.83 4.32 9.04
CA LYS A 105 -3.71 4.53 10.20
C LYS A 105 -2.96 4.28 11.49
N GLY A 106 -3.27 5.05 12.54
CA GLY A 106 -2.66 4.86 13.86
C GLY A 106 -1.31 5.56 14.03
N CYS A 107 -0.97 6.55 13.19
CA CYS A 107 0.17 7.41 13.46
C CYS A 107 -0.07 8.22 14.74
N SER A 108 0.74 8.01 15.77
CA SER A 108 0.81 8.82 16.99
C SER A 108 1.67 10.07 16.79
N ASN A 109 1.84 10.91 17.82
CA ASN A 109 2.66 12.14 17.79
C ASN A 109 4.18 11.90 17.75
N LEU A 110 4.64 10.85 17.09
CA LEU A 110 6.05 10.57 16.85
C LEU A 110 6.55 11.26 15.57
N ASN A 111 7.86 11.48 15.48
CA ASN A 111 8.50 11.87 14.22
C ASN A 111 8.71 10.62 13.36
N TYR A 112 8.14 10.60 12.17
CA TYR A 112 8.26 9.48 11.22
C TYR A 112 9.12 9.89 10.03
N GLY A 113 10.12 9.08 9.72
CA GLY A 113 10.84 9.14 8.45
C GLY A 113 10.26 8.17 7.41
N LEU A 114 10.31 8.54 6.14
CA LEU A 114 9.92 7.68 5.01
C LEU A 114 11.13 7.38 4.13
N LYS A 115 11.49 6.10 4.05
CA LYS A 115 12.57 5.64 3.18
C LYS A 115 12.01 4.94 1.95
N PHE A 116 12.32 5.51 0.79
CA PHE A 116 12.15 4.84 -0.50
C PHE A 116 13.50 4.27 -0.95
N TYR A 117 13.47 3.06 -1.53
CA TYR A 117 14.68 2.46 -2.09
C TYR A 117 14.90 2.95 -3.51
N GLU A 118 13.93 2.71 -4.39
CA GLU A 118 14.00 3.04 -5.81
C GLU A 118 12.58 3.32 -6.31
N ILE A 119 12.44 4.40 -7.09
CA ILE A 119 11.20 4.78 -7.78
C ILE A 119 11.60 5.33 -9.14
N ASP A 120 11.21 4.62 -10.19
CA ASP A 120 11.61 4.94 -11.56
C ASP A 120 10.50 5.67 -12.32
N CYS A 121 10.80 6.63 -13.21
CA CYS A 121 12.08 7.32 -13.41
C CYS A 121 12.08 8.76 -12.84
N ALA A 122 10.94 9.20 -12.31
CA ALA A 122 10.73 10.48 -11.66
C ALA A 122 9.50 10.37 -10.76
N TYR A 123 9.50 11.08 -9.63
CA TYR A 123 8.34 11.07 -8.73
C TYR A 123 8.17 12.38 -7.99
N LYS A 124 6.94 12.61 -7.54
CA LYS A 124 6.54 13.69 -6.66
C LYS A 124 5.82 13.11 -5.46
N LEU A 125 6.33 13.38 -4.26
CA LEU A 125 5.78 12.86 -3.01
C LEU A 125 4.98 13.93 -2.27
N PHE A 126 3.78 13.54 -1.84
CA PHE A 126 2.94 14.31 -0.96
C PHE A 126 2.62 13.49 0.29
N ILE A 127 2.65 14.12 1.47
CA ILE A 127 2.23 13.53 2.74
C ILE A 127 1.16 14.46 3.33
N ASN A 128 -0.01 13.92 3.66
CA ASN A 128 -1.12 14.69 4.25
C ASN A 128 -1.44 16.00 3.50
N ARG A 129 -1.47 15.98 2.16
CA ARG A 129 -1.67 17.13 1.24
C ARG A 129 -0.46 18.06 1.06
N THR A 130 0.59 17.90 1.85
CA THR A 130 1.79 18.73 1.77
C THR A 130 2.79 18.14 0.78
N PHE A 131 3.28 18.97 -0.14
CA PHE A 131 4.40 18.61 -1.00
C PHE A 131 5.66 18.43 -0.14
N VAL A 132 6.34 17.30 -0.29
CA VAL A 132 7.51 16.96 0.53
C VAL A 132 8.78 16.99 -0.31
N ILE A 133 8.78 16.26 -1.43
CA ILE A 133 9.95 16.16 -2.29
C ILE A 133 9.57 15.80 -3.72
N GLU A 134 10.40 16.21 -4.65
CA GLU A 134 10.37 15.77 -6.05
C GLU A 134 11.75 15.22 -6.42
N ASN A 135 11.75 14.15 -7.20
CA ASN A 135 12.95 13.62 -7.81
C ASN A 135 12.73 13.55 -9.32
N GLY A 136 13.42 14.41 -10.06
CA GLY A 136 13.19 14.60 -11.49
C GLY A 136 12.00 15.52 -11.70
N LYS A 137 11.30 15.36 -12.83
CA LYS A 137 10.03 16.03 -13.10
C LYS A 137 9.05 15.02 -13.68
N VAL A 138 7.96 14.79 -12.97
CA VAL A 138 6.88 13.93 -13.46
C VAL A 138 6.21 14.62 -14.65
N GLY A 139 6.13 13.93 -15.77
CA GLY A 139 5.49 14.40 -16.99
C GLY A 139 4.55 13.35 -17.56
N THR A 140 3.67 13.75 -18.47
CA THR A 140 2.71 12.85 -19.12
C THR A 140 3.24 12.27 -20.43
N ASN A 141 4.45 12.68 -20.83
CA ASN A 141 5.15 12.21 -22.03
C ASN A 141 6.66 12.47 -21.90
N GLU A 142 7.43 11.95 -22.85
CA GLU A 142 8.89 12.07 -22.90
C GLU A 142 9.38 13.53 -22.87
N LYS A 143 8.72 14.45 -23.57
CA LYS A 143 9.14 15.86 -23.65
C LYS A 143 8.95 16.61 -22.33
N THR A 144 8.04 16.16 -21.49
CA THR A 144 7.66 16.83 -20.24
C THR A 144 8.25 16.19 -19.01
N THR A 145 8.77 14.96 -19.12
CA THR A 145 9.43 14.26 -18.01
C THR A 145 10.91 14.57 -17.97
N ILE A 146 11.44 14.78 -16.77
CA ILE A 146 12.89 14.86 -16.54
C ILE A 146 13.24 13.68 -15.64
N LYS A 147 13.97 12.71 -16.18
CA LYS A 147 14.38 11.50 -15.46
C LYS A 147 15.56 11.83 -14.56
N THR A 148 15.63 11.20 -13.39
CA THR A 148 16.80 11.28 -12.53
C THR A 148 16.96 10.00 -11.72
N TRP A 149 18.20 9.67 -11.37
CA TRP A 149 18.56 8.49 -10.59
C TRP A 149 19.19 8.87 -9.25
N ILE A 150 18.97 10.12 -8.80
CA ILE A 150 19.49 10.61 -7.53
C ILE A 150 18.68 10.00 -6.40
N ARG A 151 19.32 9.34 -5.45
CA ARG A 151 18.63 8.86 -4.25
C ARG A 151 18.26 10.03 -3.36
N ARG A 152 16.99 10.11 -2.96
CA ARG A 152 16.50 11.08 -1.97
C ARG A 152 15.89 10.33 -0.79
N GLU A 153 16.22 10.77 0.42
CA GLU A 153 15.63 10.26 1.65
C GLU A 153 14.73 11.34 2.28
N VAL A 154 13.63 10.92 2.91
CA VAL A 154 12.66 11.81 3.57
C VAL A 154 12.67 11.44 5.06
N TYR A 155 12.96 12.42 5.92
CA TYR A 155 13.01 12.25 7.38
C TYR A 155 11.97 13.11 8.07
#